data_AF-A0A0J7MM99-F1
#
_entry.id   AF-A0A0J7MM99-F1
#
_cell.length_a   1.000
_cell.length_b   1.000
_cell.length_c   1.000
_cell.angle_alpha   90.00
_cell.angle_beta   90.00
_cell.angle_gamma   90.00
#
_symmetry.space_group_name_H-M   'P 1'
#
loop_
_entity.id
_entity.type
_entity.pdbx_description
1 polymer ?
#
loop_
_entity_poly.entity_id
_entity_poly.type
_entity_poly.pdbx_seq_one_letter_code
_entity_poly.pdbx_strand_id
1 'polypeptide(L)'
;MASHHIAVATAWELPAPTMASRTVIPRFLLPLQGPLWRGVRIPLSQNIHIRFASSADPPPKPAVLDKPAKFNPPSHGSRLKRKAPPRHYGPELTPSEIAAQKRRDYPGLMAPEGSWAHWFWHSRLLHTFITM
;
A
#
# COMPACT_ATOMS: atom_id res chain seq x y z
N MET A 1 78.64 8.31 -30.59
CA MET A 1 77.75 7.46 -31.42
C MET A 1 77.02 6.50 -30.50
N ALA A 2 75.75 6.78 -30.19
CA ALA A 2 74.74 5.81 -29.76
C ALA A 2 73.43 6.58 -29.51
N SER A 3 72.65 6.71 -30.57
CA SER A 3 71.27 7.17 -30.53
C SER A 3 70.40 6.09 -29.89
N HIS A 4 69.58 6.44 -28.90
CA HIS A 4 68.44 5.62 -28.51
C HIS A 4 67.19 6.51 -28.47
N HIS A 5 66.40 6.36 -29.52
CA HIS A 5 65.06 6.90 -29.66
C HIS A 5 64.13 6.17 -28.68
N ILE A 6 63.52 6.90 -27.76
CA ILE A 6 62.40 6.39 -26.96
C ILE A 6 61.13 6.64 -27.75
N ALA A 7 60.47 5.55 -28.11
CA ALA A 7 59.21 5.54 -28.85
C ALA A 7 58.08 6.14 -27.99
N VAL A 8 57.37 7.11 -28.57
CA VAL A 8 56.15 7.70 -28.04
C VAL A 8 55.03 6.67 -28.15
N ALA A 9 54.51 6.21 -27.01
CA ALA A 9 53.35 5.34 -26.94
C ALA A 9 52.07 6.19 -27.14
N THR A 10 51.53 6.13 -28.36
CA THR A 10 50.18 6.56 -28.71
C THR A 10 49.18 5.47 -28.33
N ALA A 11 48.30 5.74 -27.34
CA ALA A 11 47.01 5.07 -27.19
C ALA A 11 46.17 5.78 -26.11
N TRP A 12 45.16 6.54 -26.51
CA TRP A 12 44.08 6.99 -25.59
C TRP A 12 42.69 6.85 -26.21
N GLU A 13 42.44 5.86 -27.08
CA GLU A 13 41.11 5.57 -27.63
C GLU A 13 40.00 5.71 -26.57
N LEU A 14 39.21 6.79 -26.65
CA LEU A 14 38.11 7.04 -25.72
C LEU A 14 36.95 6.10 -26.08
N PRO A 15 36.39 5.33 -25.13
CA PRO A 15 35.22 4.53 -25.42
C PRO A 15 34.03 5.45 -25.74
N ALA A 16 33.42 5.25 -26.90
CA ALA A 16 32.23 5.97 -27.35
C ALA A 16 31.08 5.85 -26.32
N PRO A 17 30.23 6.89 -26.18
CA PRO A 17 29.10 6.86 -25.26
C PRO A 17 28.11 5.77 -25.69
N THR A 18 27.83 4.83 -24.79
CA THR A 18 26.78 3.84 -24.97
C THR A 18 25.43 4.56 -25.04
N MET A 19 24.71 4.36 -26.14
CA MET A 19 23.33 4.85 -26.31
C MET A 19 22.46 4.31 -25.18
N ALA A 20 21.95 5.21 -24.33
CA ALA A 20 20.98 4.86 -23.29
C ALA A 20 19.70 4.31 -23.95
N SER A 21 19.55 2.99 -23.90
CA SER A 21 18.31 2.30 -24.29
C SER A 21 17.17 2.86 -23.44
N ARG A 22 16.18 3.47 -24.11
CA ARG A 22 14.98 4.02 -23.48
C ARG A 22 14.19 2.86 -22.88
N THR A 23 14.38 2.59 -21.60
CA THR A 23 13.63 1.57 -20.87
C THR A 23 12.16 1.95 -20.84
N VAL A 24 11.34 1.22 -21.60
CA VAL A 24 9.88 1.32 -21.53
C VAL A 24 9.48 0.71 -20.19
N ILE A 25 9.28 1.56 -19.19
CA ILE A 25 8.86 1.15 -17.85
C ILE A 25 7.50 0.44 -18.00
N PRO A 26 7.41 -0.85 -17.70
CA PRO A 26 6.16 -1.57 -17.87
C PRO A 26 5.13 -1.03 -16.88
N ARG A 27 3.88 -0.90 -17.34
CA ARG A 27 2.79 -0.23 -16.62
C ARG A 27 2.48 -0.81 -15.23
N PHE A 28 2.89 -2.04 -14.93
CA PHE A 28 2.73 -2.65 -13.60
C PHE A 28 3.67 -2.07 -12.54
N LEU A 29 4.75 -1.39 -12.93
CA LEU A 29 5.64 -0.68 -12.00
C LEU A 29 5.15 0.74 -11.67
N LEU A 30 4.14 1.22 -12.39
CA LEU A 30 3.55 2.52 -12.15
C LEU A 30 2.31 2.35 -11.26
N PRO A 31 2.15 3.17 -10.22
CA PRO A 31 0.95 3.10 -9.38
C PRO A 31 -0.27 3.41 -10.26
N LEU A 32 -1.13 2.40 -10.48
CA LEU A 32 -2.34 2.55 -11.29
C LEU A 32 -3.26 3.68 -10.79
N GLN A 33 -3.16 4.05 -9.51
CA GLN A 33 -4.10 4.95 -8.83
C GLN A 33 -3.36 5.79 -7.79
N GLY A 34 -2.71 6.86 -8.25
CA GLY A 34 -2.17 7.89 -7.35
C GLY A 34 -3.31 8.56 -6.56
N PRO A 35 -3.13 8.87 -5.25
CA PRO A 35 -4.14 9.54 -4.42
C PRO A 35 -4.66 10.87 -5.00
N LEU A 36 -3.90 11.49 -5.91
CA LEU A 36 -4.20 12.76 -6.57
C LEU A 36 -5.28 12.66 -7.68
N TRP A 37 -5.59 11.46 -8.19
CA TRP A 37 -6.58 11.28 -9.27
C TRP A 37 -8.01 11.02 -8.78
N ARG A 38 -8.26 11.13 -7.47
CA ARG A 38 -9.56 10.86 -6.84
C ARG A 38 -10.57 12.02 -6.99
N GLY A 39 -10.39 12.90 -7.98
CA GLY A 39 -11.04 14.21 -8.04
C GLY A 39 -11.95 14.48 -9.24
N VAL A 40 -12.02 13.61 -10.26
CA VAL A 40 -12.89 13.86 -11.43
C VAL A 40 -13.83 12.69 -11.64
N ARG A 41 -15.06 12.83 -11.13
CA ARG A 41 -16.18 11.95 -11.51
C ARG A 41 -16.78 12.48 -12.81
N ILE A 42 -16.43 11.86 -13.92
CA ILE A 42 -17.14 12.06 -15.19
C ILE A 42 -18.44 11.24 -15.10
N PRO A 43 -19.64 11.83 -15.21
CA PRO A 43 -20.87 11.06 -15.26
C PRO A 43 -20.94 10.26 -16.56
N LEU A 44 -21.02 8.94 -16.47
CA LEU A 44 -21.40 8.05 -17.58
C LEU A 44 -22.88 8.24 -17.90
N SER A 45 -23.21 9.26 -18.69
CA SER A 45 -24.53 9.44 -19.28
C SER A 45 -24.44 9.26 -20.79
N GLN A 46 -24.36 8.01 -21.23
CA GLN A 46 -24.70 7.64 -22.60
C GLN A 46 -25.44 6.30 -22.58
N ASN A 47 -26.77 6.38 -22.48
CA ASN A 47 -27.64 5.24 -22.72
C ASN A 47 -27.76 5.06 -24.24
N ILE A 48 -26.84 4.30 -24.84
CA ILE A 48 -26.87 3.94 -26.25
C ILE A 48 -27.89 2.81 -26.41
N HIS A 49 -29.11 3.14 -26.83
CA HIS A 49 -30.12 2.14 -27.21
C HIS A 49 -29.82 1.60 -28.62
N ILE A 50 -29.20 0.42 -28.68
CA ILE A 50 -29.06 -0.34 -29.92
C ILE A 50 -30.35 -1.15 -30.10
N ARG A 51 -31.20 -0.78 -31.07
CA ARG A 51 -32.37 -1.56 -31.46
C ARG A 51 -31.99 -2.52 -32.58
N PHE A 52 -32.02 -3.83 -32.30
CA PHE A 52 -31.95 -4.85 -33.34
C PHE A 52 -33.35 -5.03 -33.95
N ALA A 53 -33.48 -4.84 -35.25
CA ALA A 53 -34.67 -5.22 -35.99
C ALA A 53 -34.50 -6.65 -36.50
N SER A 54 -35.29 -7.58 -35.96
CA SER A 54 -35.48 -8.92 -36.54
C SER A 54 -36.96 -9.10 -36.84
N SER A 55 -37.28 -9.33 -38.12
CA SER A 55 -38.61 -9.60 -38.62
C SER A 55 -39.15 -10.95 -38.14
N ALA A 56 -40.48 -10.97 -37.93
CA ALA A 56 -41.44 -12.08 -38.09
C ALA A 56 -41.04 -13.49 -37.60
N ASP A 57 -41.48 -13.80 -36.38
CA ASP A 57 -42.27 -14.99 -35.97
C ASP A 57 -42.10 -15.20 -34.45
N PRO A 58 -43.16 -15.55 -33.68
CA PRO A 58 -43.01 -15.74 -32.24
C PRO A 58 -42.22 -17.03 -31.94
N PRO A 59 -41.02 -16.96 -31.33
CA PRO A 59 -40.26 -18.17 -31.02
C PRO A 59 -40.93 -18.97 -29.88
N PRO A 60 -40.87 -20.31 -29.90
CA PRO A 60 -41.43 -21.15 -28.84
C PRO A 60 -40.79 -20.80 -27.50
N LYS A 61 -41.62 -20.70 -26.45
CA LYS A 61 -41.21 -20.26 -25.10
C LYS A 61 -39.99 -21.08 -24.64
N PRO A 62 -38.82 -20.46 -24.43
CA PRO A 62 -37.64 -21.19 -23.98
C PRO A 62 -37.89 -21.70 -22.56
N ALA A 63 -37.64 -22.98 -22.31
CA ALA A 63 -37.67 -23.55 -20.96
C ALA A 63 -36.58 -22.84 -20.13
N VAL A 64 -37.01 -21.90 -19.30
CA VAL A 64 -36.12 -21.09 -18.48
C VAL A 64 -35.59 -21.99 -17.37
N LEU A 65 -34.34 -22.43 -17.50
CA LEU A 65 -33.60 -23.01 -16.39
C LEU A 65 -33.53 -21.94 -15.29
N ASP A 66 -34.06 -22.26 -14.11
CA ASP A 66 -34.04 -21.35 -12.98
C ASP A 66 -32.61 -20.89 -12.73
N LYS A 67 -32.41 -19.58 -12.73
CA LYS A 67 -31.09 -18.99 -12.51
C LYS A 67 -30.61 -19.49 -11.14
N PRO A 68 -29.41 -20.12 -11.05
CA PRO A 68 -28.90 -20.60 -9.78
C PRO A 68 -28.85 -19.44 -8.80
N ALA A 69 -29.21 -19.72 -7.54
CA ALA A 69 -29.28 -18.71 -6.49
C ALA A 69 -28.02 -17.84 -6.52
N LYS A 70 -28.23 -16.52 -6.71
CA LYS A 70 -27.14 -15.55 -6.80
C LYS A 70 -26.24 -15.73 -5.58
N PHE A 71 -24.96 -16.02 -5.81
CA PHE A 71 -23.99 -16.14 -4.74
C PHE A 71 -23.96 -14.83 -3.95
N ASN A 72 -24.46 -14.88 -2.72
CA ASN A 72 -24.44 -13.76 -1.80
C ASN A 72 -23.19 -13.93 -0.94
N PRO A 73 -22.07 -13.24 -1.26
CA PRO A 73 -20.88 -13.33 -0.44
C PRO A 73 -21.25 -12.94 1.00
N PRO A 74 -20.61 -13.54 2.01
CA PRO A 74 -20.84 -13.15 3.39
C PRO A 74 -20.66 -11.63 3.48
N SER A 75 -21.74 -10.92 3.85
CA SER A 75 -21.76 -9.47 3.90
C SER A 75 -20.66 -9.04 4.86
N HIS A 76 -19.55 -8.53 4.31
CA HIS A 76 -18.46 -8.07 5.13
C HIS A 76 -19.00 -6.87 5.93
N GLY A 77 -19.09 -7.02 7.26
CA GLY A 77 -19.60 -5.95 8.11
C GLY A 77 -18.77 -4.69 7.89
N SER A 78 -19.43 -3.55 7.68
CA SER A 78 -18.78 -2.22 7.59
C SER A 78 -17.97 -1.89 8.85
N ARG A 79 -18.33 -2.51 9.98
CA ARG A 79 -17.72 -2.28 11.27
C ARG A 79 -16.81 -3.45 11.67
N LEU A 80 -15.54 -3.16 11.92
CA LEU A 80 -14.63 -4.10 12.56
C LEU A 80 -15.21 -4.56 13.91
N LYS A 81 -15.05 -5.84 14.23
CA LYS A 81 -15.45 -6.40 15.53
C LYS A 81 -14.60 -5.75 16.63
N ARG A 82 -15.19 -4.77 17.33
CA ARG A 82 -14.56 -3.97 18.41
C ARG A 82 -14.06 -4.79 19.62
N LYS A 83 -14.46 -6.06 19.73
CA LYS A 83 -14.14 -6.94 20.87
C LYS A 83 -12.96 -7.88 20.60
N ALA A 84 -12.37 -7.87 19.41
CA ALA A 84 -11.17 -8.65 19.13
C ALA A 84 -9.94 -7.77 19.38
N PRO A 85 -9.04 -8.13 20.31
CA PRO A 85 -7.73 -7.48 20.35
C PRO A 85 -7.03 -7.67 19.00
N PRO A 86 -6.12 -6.75 18.60
CA PRO A 86 -5.33 -6.93 17.40
C PRO A 86 -4.67 -8.30 17.44
N ARG A 87 -4.97 -9.15 16.45
CA ARG A 87 -4.36 -10.47 16.38
C ARG A 87 -2.87 -10.28 16.12
N HIS A 88 -2.05 -10.65 17.10
CA HIS A 88 -0.62 -10.77 16.90
C HIS A 88 -0.39 -12.02 16.06
N TYR A 89 -0.04 -11.83 14.78
CA TYR A 89 0.24 -12.93 13.86
C TYR A 89 1.71 -13.33 14.02
N GLY A 90 2.01 -13.97 15.16
CA GLY A 90 3.35 -14.40 15.51
C GLY A 90 3.32 -15.31 16.75
N PRO A 91 4.46 -15.90 17.14
CA PRO A 91 4.62 -16.54 18.43
C PRO A 91 4.21 -15.60 19.57
N GLU A 92 3.71 -16.15 20.67
CA GLU A 92 3.40 -15.34 21.85
C GLU A 92 4.68 -14.70 22.39
N LEU A 93 4.59 -13.42 22.77
CA LEU A 93 5.72 -12.68 23.32
C LEU A 93 6.12 -13.30 24.66
N THR A 94 7.42 -13.59 24.80
CA THR A 94 7.97 -14.03 26.07
C THR A 94 7.85 -12.90 27.11
N PRO A 95 7.74 -13.21 28.42
CA PRO A 95 7.64 -12.18 29.46
C PRO A 95 8.83 -11.22 29.46
N SER A 96 10.02 -11.71 29.07
CA SER A 96 11.22 -10.88 28.88
C SER A 96 11.06 -9.87 27.74
N GLU A 97 10.46 -10.27 26.61
CA GLU A 97 10.24 -9.39 25.46
C GLU A 97 9.19 -8.33 25.76
N ILE A 98 8.13 -8.68 26.50
CA ILE A 98 7.12 -7.72 26.95
C ILE A 98 7.78 -6.65 27.84
N ALA A 99 8.61 -7.05 28.79
CA ALA A 99 9.34 -6.13 29.66
C ALA A 99 10.30 -5.23 28.86
N ALA A 100 10.98 -5.79 27.84
CA ALA A 100 11.85 -5.02 26.96
C ALA A 100 11.05 -4.04 26.07
N GLN A 101 9.86 -4.42 25.61
CA GLN A 101 8.99 -3.56 24.80
C GLN A 101 8.47 -2.37 25.59
N LYS A 102 8.12 -2.56 26.86
CA LYS A 102 7.68 -1.46 27.75
C LYS A 102 8.74 -0.40 28.02
N ARG A 103 10.01 -0.78 27.94
CA ARG A 103 11.17 0.10 28.19
C ARG A 103 11.73 0.73 26.91
N ARG A 104 11.22 0.37 25.73
CA ARG A 104 11.67 0.96 24.47
C ARG A 104 11.15 2.37 24.35
N ASP A 105 12.05 3.29 24.05
CA ASP A 105 11.76 4.69 23.79
C ASP A 105 11.85 4.97 22.28
N TYR A 106 10.79 5.53 21.71
CA TYR A 106 10.70 5.87 20.30
C TYR A 106 10.14 7.29 20.13
N PRO A 107 10.59 8.04 19.11
CA PRO A 107 10.10 9.39 18.88
C PRO A 107 8.59 9.38 18.62
N GLY A 108 7.86 10.26 19.31
CA GLY A 108 6.41 10.40 19.17
C GLY A 108 5.56 9.40 19.96
N LEU A 109 6.18 8.48 20.71
CA LEU A 109 5.49 7.66 21.70
C LEU A 109 5.53 8.31 23.08
N MET A 110 4.66 7.82 23.98
CA MET A 110 4.72 8.19 25.38
C MET A 110 6.02 7.69 26.02
N ALA A 111 6.50 8.41 27.02
CA ALA A 111 7.72 8.05 27.73
C ALA A 111 7.58 6.67 28.41
N PRO A 112 8.64 5.85 28.39
CA PRO A 112 8.60 4.49 28.92
C PRO A 112 8.39 4.45 30.45
N GLU A 113 7.86 3.34 30.95
CA GLU A 113 7.66 3.10 32.38
C GLU A 113 8.99 3.30 33.15
N GLY A 114 8.95 4.06 34.25
CA GLY A 114 10.13 4.37 35.07
C GLY A 114 10.90 5.64 34.67
N SER A 115 10.54 6.29 33.57
CA SER A 115 11.06 7.63 33.25
C SER A 115 10.35 8.72 34.06
N TRP A 116 11.03 9.86 34.29
CA TRP A 116 10.44 11.01 34.99
C TRP A 116 9.22 11.56 34.24
N ALA A 117 9.30 11.64 32.91
CA ALA A 117 8.19 12.07 32.07
C ALA A 117 6.98 11.14 32.24
N HIS A 118 7.20 9.81 32.28
CA HIS A 118 6.13 8.86 32.54
C HIS A 118 5.49 9.09 33.91
N TRP A 119 6.28 9.30 34.97
CA TRP A 119 5.75 9.62 36.30
C TRP A 119 4.90 10.90 36.28
N PHE A 120 5.39 11.96 35.65
CA PHE A 120 4.69 13.24 35.55
C PHE A 120 3.32 13.07 34.91
N TRP A 121 3.24 12.37 33.76
CA TRP A 121 1.99 12.15 33.02
C TRP A 121 1.00 11.19 33.69
N HIS A 122 1.47 10.24 34.51
CA HIS A 122 0.60 9.20 35.10
C HIS A 122 0.25 9.43 36.58
N SER A 123 0.87 10.42 37.26
CA SER A 123 0.64 10.68 38.68
C SER A 123 -0.69 11.40 38.93
N ARG A 124 -1.74 10.66 39.33
CA ARG A 124 -3.06 11.25 39.61
C ARG A 124 -3.04 12.32 40.70
N LEU A 125 -2.29 12.07 41.78
CA LEU A 125 -2.18 13.01 42.90
C LEU A 125 -1.55 14.33 42.49
N LEU A 126 -0.50 14.28 41.66
CA LEU A 126 0.14 15.47 41.11
C LEU A 126 -0.84 16.29 40.29
N HIS A 127 -1.57 15.65 39.38
CA HIS A 127 -2.56 16.34 38.55
C HIS A 127 -3.66 16.95 39.42
N THR A 128 -4.22 16.22 40.38
CA THR A 128 -5.26 16.77 41.26
C THR A 128 -4.78 17.95 42.09
N PHE A 129 -3.52 17.95 42.55
CA PHE A 129 -2.93 19.04 43.32
C PHE A 129 -2.66 20.29 42.47
N ILE A 130 -2.25 20.13 41.21
CA ILE A 130 -2.02 21.27 40.31
C ILE A 130 -3.34 21.85 39.80
N THR A 131 -4.38 21.04 39.65
CA THR A 131 -5.66 21.47 39.07
C THR A 131 -6.58 22.21 40.04
N MET A 132 -6.46 21.95 41.34
CA MET A 132 -7.27 22.57 42.40
C MET A 132 -6.54 23.77 42.95
#